data_AF-A0A952KGH5-F1
#
_entry.id   AF-A0A952KGH5-F1
#
_cell.length_a   1.000
_cell.length_b   1.000
_cell.length_c   1.000
_cell.angle_alpha   90.00
_cell.angle_beta   90.00
_cell.angle_gamma   90.00
#
_symmetry.space_group_name_H-M   'P 1'
#
loop_
_entity.id
_entity.type
_entity.pdbx_description
1 polymer ?
#
loop_
_entity_poly.entity_id
_entity_poly.type
_entity_poly.pdbx_seq_one_letter_code
_entity_poly.pdbx_strand_id
1 'polypeptide(L)' 'MPLTLYQASIPVFIRGFDNLSAVLEKAKAHAEANNVDLSSYVTARLAPDMYPLSGQVQGASDAAKFGA' A
#
# COMPACT_ATOMS: atom_id res chain seq x y z
N MET A 1 13.07 24.19 -17.80
CA MET A 1 12.73 22.79 -18.13
C MET A 1 11.30 22.55 -17.70
N PRO A 2 10.36 22.24 -18.61
CA PRO A 2 8.98 21.96 -18.23
C PRO A 2 8.90 20.63 -17.47
N LEU A 3 8.05 20.58 -16.45
CA LEU A 3 7.72 19.35 -15.73
C LEU A 3 7.01 18.38 -16.69
N THR A 4 7.52 17.16 -16.83
CA THR A 4 6.83 16.12 -17.61
C THR A 4 5.84 15.35 -16.75
N LEU A 5 4.82 14.76 -17.36
CA LEU A 5 3.89 13.88 -16.65
C LEU A 5 4.63 12.71 -15.99
N TYR A 6 5.62 12.13 -16.66
CA TYR A 6 6.48 11.11 -16.08
C TYR A 6 7.14 11.58 -14.77
N GLN A 7 7.74 12.78 -14.77
CA GLN A 7 8.39 13.33 -13.58
C GLN A 7 7.38 13.62 -12.46
N ALA A 8 6.13 13.93 -12.81
CA ALA A 8 5.06 14.18 -11.86
C ALA A 8 4.40 12.90 -11.30
N SER A 9 4.48 11.76 -12.00
CA SER A 9 3.80 10.51 -11.64
C SER A 9 4.74 9.37 -11.23
N ILE A 10 5.51 8.82 -12.16
CA ILE A 10 6.21 7.53 -11.99
C ILE A 10 7.15 7.51 -10.77
N PRO A 11 8.07 8.48 -10.58
CA PRO A 11 8.92 8.50 -9.38
C PRO A 11 8.14 8.66 -8.08
N VAL A 12 7.00 9.34 -8.11
CA VAL A 12 6.13 9.55 -6.94
C VAL A 12 5.46 8.24 -6.55
N PHE A 13 4.93 7.48 -7.52
CA PHE A 13 4.35 6.17 -7.27
C PHE A 13 5.39 5.18 -6.74
N ILE A 14 6.58 5.13 -7.34
CA ILE A 14 7.69 4.26 -6.87
C ILE A 14 7.99 4.54 -5.39
N ARG A 15 8.21 5.81 -5.03
CA ARG A 15 8.46 6.20 -3.64
C ARG A 15 7.29 5.83 -2.71
N GLY A 16 6.05 5.96 -3.20
CA GLY A 16 4.85 5.55 -2.47
C GLY A 16 4.84 4.06 -2.15
N PHE A 17 5.16 3.20 -3.14
CA PHE A 17 5.24 1.75 -2.94
C PHE A 17 6.41 1.32 -2.08
N ASP A 18 7.57 1.99 -2.14
CA ASP A 18 8.69 1.73 -1.24
C ASP A 18 8.29 1.98 0.22
N ASN A 19 7.57 3.09 0.47
CA ASN A 19 7.04 3.39 1.81
C ASN A 19 5.99 2.37 2.25
N LEU A 20 5.07 1.99 1.37
CA LEU A 20 4.04 0.98 1.66
C LEU A 20 4.69 -0.36 2.04
N SER A 21 5.70 -0.80 1.28
CA SER A 21 6.47 -2.01 1.57
C SER A 21 7.10 -1.94 2.96
N ALA A 22 7.76 -0.82 3.30
CA ALA A 22 8.33 -0.61 4.63
C ALA A 22 7.29 -0.63 5.77
N VAL A 23 6.07 -0.15 5.51
CA VAL A 23 4.96 -0.22 6.49
C VAL A 23 4.48 -1.66 6.67
N LEU A 24 4.39 -2.45 5.60
CA LEU A 24 3.99 -3.86 5.68
C LEU A 24 5.01 -4.72 6.44
N GLU A 25 6.31 -4.45 6.27
CA GLU A 25 7.35 -5.10 7.07
C GLU A 25 7.21 -4.78 8.58
N LYS A 26 6.86 -3.53 8.92
CA LYS A 26 6.56 -3.17 10.31
C LYS A 26 5.32 -3.87 10.83
N ALA A 27 4.28 -4.01 10.01
CA ALA A 27 3.07 -4.75 10.39
C ALA A 27 3.39 -6.23 10.69
N LYS A 28 4.24 -6.85 9.87
CA LYS A 28 4.73 -8.22 10.10
C LYS A 28 5.51 -8.34 11.42
N ALA A 29 6.46 -7.44 11.66
CA ALA A 29 7.23 -7.43 12.91
C ALA A 29 6.34 -7.20 14.15
N HIS A 30 5.33 -6.34 14.03
CA HIS A 30 4.34 -6.11 15.08
C HIS A 30 3.49 -7.36 15.35
N ALA A 31 3.04 -8.06 14.29
CA ALA A 31 2.27 -9.29 14.43
C ALA A 31 3.05 -10.36 15.21
N GLU A 32 4.31 -10.56 14.84
CA GLU A 32 5.23 -11.49 15.51
C GLU A 32 5.45 -11.12 16.98
N ALA A 33 5.75 -9.85 17.26
CA ALA A 33 6.00 -9.38 18.63
C ALA A 33 4.78 -9.49 19.56
N ASN A 34 3.56 -9.46 19.01
CA ASN A 34 2.31 -9.45 19.79
C ASN A 34 1.50 -10.75 19.67
N ASN A 35 2.04 -11.80 19.06
CA ASN A 35 1.34 -13.07 18.79
C ASN A 35 -0.01 -12.87 18.07
N VAL A 36 -0.06 -11.92 17.13
CA VAL A 36 -1.23 -11.67 16.30
C VAL A 36 -1.09 -12.46 15.00
N ASP A 37 -2.17 -13.10 14.55
CA ASP A 37 -2.18 -13.74 13.23
C ASP A 37 -2.07 -12.68 12.13
N LEU A 38 -1.06 -12.81 11.27
CA LEU A 38 -0.80 -11.90 10.15
C LEU A 38 -2.01 -11.82 9.19
N SER A 39 -2.78 -12.90 9.06
CA SER A 39 -3.96 -12.94 8.20
C SER A 39 -5.05 -11.94 8.65
N SER A 40 -5.09 -11.62 9.94
CA SER A 40 -6.01 -10.63 10.51
C SER A 40 -5.74 -9.22 9.98
N TYR A 41 -4.49 -8.86 9.70
CA TYR A 41 -4.15 -7.55 9.13
C TYR A 41 -4.50 -7.47 7.65
N VAL A 42 -4.28 -8.56 6.91
CA VAL A 42 -4.60 -8.62 5.47
C VAL A 42 -6.10 -8.43 5.22
N THR A 43 -6.93 -8.94 6.12
CA THR A 43 -8.40 -8.88 6.05
C THR A 43 -9.01 -7.70 6.81
N ALA A 44 -8.21 -6.97 7.59
CA ALA A 44 -8.66 -5.83 8.38
C ALA A 44 -9.24 -4.71 7.51
N ARG A 45 -10.24 -4.02 8.06
CA ARG A 45 -10.95 -2.88 7.46
C ARG A 45 -11.02 -1.73 8.46
N LEU A 46 -11.03 -0.48 7.96
CA LEU A 46 -11.26 0.70 8.81
C LEU A 46 -12.75 0.93 9.10
N ALA A 47 -13.61 0.56 8.16
CA ALA A 47 -15.07 0.59 8.29
C ALA A 47 -15.70 -0.60 7.54
N PRO A 48 -16.92 -1.05 7.89
CA PRO A 48 -17.54 -2.24 7.31
C PRO A 48 -17.70 -2.20 5.78
N ASP A 49 -17.93 -1.02 5.23
CA ASP A 49 -18.17 -0.74 3.81
C ASP A 49 -16.88 -0.49 2.99
N MET A 50 -15.71 -0.46 3.63
CA MET A 50 -14.43 -0.28 2.95
C MET A 50 -13.81 -1.62 2.52
N TYR A 51 -12.98 -1.58 1.47
CA TYR A 51 -12.14 -2.72 1.12
C TYR A 51 -11.17 -3.09 2.25
N PRO A 52 -10.86 -4.40 2.42
CA PRO A 52 -9.81 -4.84 3.32
C PRO A 52 -8.44 -4.35 2.85
N LEU A 53 -7.42 -4.45 3.71
CA LEU A 53 -6.04 -4.03 3.37
C LEU A 53 -5.56 -4.62 2.03
N SER A 54 -5.84 -5.90 1.76
CA SER A 54 -5.51 -6.52 0.47
C SER A 54 -6.12 -5.79 -0.74
N GLY A 55 -7.39 -5.36 -0.64
CA GLY A 55 -8.06 -4.58 -1.66
C GLY A 55 -7.51 -3.16 -1.80
N GLN A 56 -7.08 -2.53 -0.70
CA GLN A 56 -6.42 -1.22 -0.73
C GLN A 56 -5.08 -1.29 -1.47
N VAL A 57 -4.28 -2.33 -1.22
CA VAL A 57 -2.99 -2.55 -1.92
C VAL A 57 -3.20 -2.81 -3.41
N GLN A 58 -4.24 -3.60 -3.77
CA GLN A 58 -4.63 -3.82 -5.17
C GLN A 58 -5.05 -2.51 -5.83
N GLY A 59 -5.92 -1.72 -5.19
CA GLY A 59 -6.36 -0.43 -5.72
C GLY A 59 -5.21 0.57 -5.93
N ALA A 60 -4.25 0.62 -5.01
CA ALA A 60 -3.04 1.42 -5.18
C ALA A 60 -2.22 0.97 -6.40
N SER A 61 -2.04 -0.35 -6.56
CA SER A 61 -1.32 -0.95 -7.69
C SER A 61 -2.00 -0.65 -9.02
N ASP A 62 -3.33 -0.80 -9.09
CA ASP A 62 -4.11 -0.54 -10.30
C ASP A 62 -4.12 0.95 -10.66
N ALA A 63 -4.22 1.85 -9.67
CA ALA A 63 -4.13 3.29 -9.89
C ALA A 63 -2.79 3.69 -10.53
N ALA A 64 -1.68 3.11 -10.07
CA ALA A 64 -0.37 3.36 -10.65
C ALA A 64 -0.20 2.71 -12.04
N LYS A 65 -0.76 1.51 -12.25
CA LYS A 65 -0.65 0.79 -13.52
C LYS A 65 -1.46 1.44 -14.64
N PHE A 66 -2.67 1.91 -14.34
CA PHE A 66 -3.62 2.39 -15.36
C PHE A 66 -3.76 3.91 -15.41
N GLY A 67 -3.32 4.63 -14.37
CA GLY A 67 -3.42 6.09 -14.27
C GLY A 67 -2.12 6.85 -14.53
N ALA A 68 -0.99 6.16 -14.67
CA ALA A 68 0.34 6.76 -14.87
C ALA A 68 0.80 6.72 -16.33
#